data_AF-A0A956ENR2-F1
#
_entry.id   AF-A0A956ENR2-F1
#
_cell.length_a   1.000
_cell.length_b   1.000
_cell.length_c   1.000
_cell.angle_alpha   90.00
_cell.angle_beta   90.00
_cell.angle_gamma   90.00
#
_symmetry.space_group_name_H-M   'P 1'
#
loop_
_entity.id
_entity.type
_entity.pdbx_description
1 polymer ?
#
loop_
_entity_poly.entity_id
_entity_poly.type
_entity_poly.pdbx_seq_one_letter_code
_entity_poly.pdbx_strand_id
1 'polypeptide(L)' 'MSRGDQLRRQWLILDELARGRVSRRALAERLDVSRKTITRDLEALSMFPIVEERDGVDV' A
#
# COMPACT_ATOMS: atom_id res chain seq x y z
N MET A 1 -6.15 -14.59 -7.21
CA MET A 1 -6.64 -13.24 -6.85
C MET A 1 -7.18 -12.60 -8.10
N SER A 2 -8.44 -12.16 -8.10
CA SER A 2 -9.02 -11.53 -9.28
C SER A 2 -8.48 -10.10 -9.47
N ARG A 3 -8.62 -9.55 -10.67
CA ARG A 3 -8.29 -8.14 -10.94
C ARG A 3 -9.10 -7.19 -10.05
N GLY A 4 -10.36 -7.54 -9.74
CA GLY A 4 -11.22 -6.76 -8.84
C GLY A 4 -10.68 -6.69 -7.41
N ASP A 5 -10.19 -7.82 -6.88
CA ASP A 5 -9.59 -7.87 -5.54
C ASP A 5 -8.32 -7.01 -5.46
N GLN A 6 -7.53 -7.01 -6.53
CA GLN A 6 -6.34 -6.17 -6.62
C GLN A 6 -6.70 -4.68 -6.59
N LEU A 7 -7.65 -4.25 -7.43
CA LEU A 7 -8.06 -2.84 -7.49
C LEU A 7 -8.65 -2.37 -6.16
N ARG A 8 -9.48 -3.22 -5.52
CA ARG A 8 -10.02 -2.93 -4.18
C ARG A 8 -8.89 -2.72 -3.15
N ARG A 9 -7.89 -3.60 -3.13
CA ARG A 9 -6.77 -3.49 -2.19
C ARG A 9 -5.91 -2.25 -2.46
N GLN A 10 -5.66 -1.93 -3.73
CA GLN A 10 -4.95 -0.71 -4.13
C GLN A 10 -5.69 0.55 -3.66
N TRP A 11 -7.01 0.58 -3.79
CA TRP A 11 -7.83 1.67 -3.27
C TRP A 11 -7.67 1.81 -1.75
N LEU A 12 -7.75 0.69 -1.01
CA LEU A 12 -7.57 0.70 0.45
C LEU A 12 -6.18 1.18 0.87
N ILE A 13 -5.13 0.83 0.12
CA ILE A 13 -3.76 1.35 0.37
C ILE A 13 -3.75 2.88 0.27
N LEU A 14 -4.36 3.45 -0.77
CA LEU A 14 -4.43 4.91 -0.95
C LEU A 14 -5.22 5.59 0.16
N ASP A 15 -6.33 5.01 0.62
CA ASP A 15 -7.13 5.55 1.72
C ASP A 15 -6.36 5.58 3.04
N GLU A 16 -5.61 4.52 3.32
CA GLU A 16 -4.78 4.45 4.52
C GLU A 16 -3.64 5.48 4.48
N LEU A 17 -3.01 5.67 3.31
CA LEU A 17 -1.99 6.71 3.10
C LEU A 17 -2.58 8.12 3.19
N ALA A 18 -3.81 8.33 2.69
CA ALA A 18 -4.49 9.63 2.78
C ALA A 18 -4.80 10.04 4.23
N ARG A 19 -4.90 9.08 5.16
CA ARG A 19 -5.07 9.33 6.61
C ARG A 19 -3.76 9.64 7.31
N GLY A 20 -2.63 9.44 6.65
CA GLY A 20 -1.30 9.75 7.15
C GLY A 20 -0.29 8.64 6.90
N ARG A 21 0.86 8.79 7.55
CA ARG A 21 2.01 7.92 7.36
C ARG A 21 1.71 6.47 7.80
N VAL A 22 2.04 5.50 6.96
CA VAL A 22 1.84 4.09 7.29
C VAL A 22 2.98 3.23 6.73
N SER A 23 3.46 2.27 7.53
CA SER A 23 4.50 1.34 7.06
C SER A 23 3.91 0.23 6.19
N ARG A 24 4.70 -0.32 5.26
CA ARG A 24 4.31 -1.53 4.51
C ARG A 24 3.92 -2.70 5.39
N ARG A 25 4.56 -2.80 6.55
CA ARG A 25 4.25 -3.83 7.55
C ARG A 25 2.84 -3.62 8.11
N ALA A 26 2.50 -2.40 8.51
CA ALA A 26 1.16 -2.09 9.00
C ALA A 26 0.09 -2.28 7.93
N LEU A 27 0.35 -1.90 6.68
CA LEU A 27 -0.55 -2.17 5.54
C LEU A 27 -0.76 -3.67 5.32
N ALA A 28 0.32 -4.46 5.38
CA ALA A 28 0.27 -5.91 5.23
C ALA A 28 -0.58 -6.57 6.34
N GLU A 29 -0.40 -6.15 7.59
CA GLU A 29 -1.17 -6.61 8.74
C GLU A 29 -2.65 -6.19 8.64
N ARG A 30 -2.94 -4.94 8.26
CA ARG A 30 -4.32 -4.41 8.14
C ARG A 30 -5.12 -5.08 7.03
N LEU A 31 -4.48 -5.39 5.90
CA LEU A 31 -5.13 -5.91 4.70
C LEU A 31 -5.00 -7.43 4.57
N ASP A 32 -4.43 -8.10 5.57
CA ASP A 32 -4.18 -9.55 5.61
C ASP A 32 -3.48 -10.08 4.35
N VAL A 33 -2.38 -9.42 3.96
CA VAL A 33 -1.57 -9.81 2.81
C VAL A 33 -0.08 -9.76 3.12
N SER A 34 0.74 -10.40 2.29
CA SER A 34 2.19 -10.34 2.45
C SER A 34 2.74 -8.93 2.20
N ARG A 35 3.85 -8.58 2.86
CA ARG A 35 4.61 -7.34 2.57
C ARG A 35 5.02 -7.24 1.09
N LYS A 36 5.30 -8.38 0.44
CA LYS A 36 5.63 -8.43 -1.00
C LYS A 36 4.45 -8.01 -1.87
N THR A 37 3.23 -8.39 -1.47
CA THR A 37 1.99 -7.96 -2.13
C THR A 37 1.84 -6.44 -2.01
N ILE A 38 2.03 -5.88 -0.81
CA ILE A 38 2.00 -4.43 -0.59
C ILE A 38 3.03 -3.72 -1.46
N THR A 39 4.30 -4.16 -1.48
CA THR A 39 5.33 -3.56 -2.35
C THR A 39 4.90 -3.56 -3.82
N ARG A 40 4.36 -4.68 -4.32
CA ARG A 40 3.91 -4.77 -5.72
C ARG A 40 2.72 -3.85 -6.02
N ASP A 41 1.81 -3.69 -5.07
CA ASP A 41 0.69 -2.77 -5.23
C ASP A 41 1.15 -1.31 -5.16
N LEU A 42 2.11 -0.97 -4.30
CA LEU A 42 2.73 0.36 -4.28
C LEU A 42 3.47 0.67 -5.59
N GLU A 43 4.20 -0.29 -6.17
CA GLU A 43 4.81 -0.16 -7.50
C GLU A 43 3.75 0.12 -8.59
N ALA A 44 2.62 -0.57 -8.53
CA ALA A 44 1.50 -0.34 -9.45
C ALA A 44 0.78 1.00 -9.22
N LEU A 45 0.94 1.59 -8.03
CA LEU A 45 0.44 2.91 -7.65
C LEU A 45 1.48 4.02 -7.85
N SER A 46 2.61 3.76 -8.52
CA SER A 46 3.68 4.74 -8.76
C SER A 46 3.25 6.02 -9.50
N MET A 47 2.07 6.04 -10.12
CA MET A 47 1.48 7.25 -10.71
C MET A 47 0.95 8.24 -9.67
N PHE A 48 0.77 7.81 -8.42
CA PHE A 48 0.35 8.65 -7.29
C PHE A 48 1.58 9.21 -6.56
N PRO A 49 1.49 10.40 -5.95
CA PRO A 49 2.61 11.05 -5.27
C PRO A 49 2.87 10.45 -3.88
N ILE A 50 3.17 9.14 -3.83
CA ILE A 50 3.53 8.41 -2.62
C ILE A 50 5.05 8.55 -2.43
N VAL A 51 5.48 9.04 -1.28
CA VAL A 51 6.89 9.27 -0.96
C VAL A 51 7.36 8.21 0.02
N GLU A 52 8.55 7.65 -0.20
CA GLU A 52 9.16 6.73 0.75
C GLU A 52 10.08 7.51 1.70
N GLU A 53 9.79 7.53 3.01
CA GLU A 53 10.75 7.98 4.02
C GLU A 53 11.64 6.79 4.43
N ARG A 54 12.96 6.97 4.40
CA ARG A 54 13.95 5.96 4.81
C ARG A 54 13.94 5.75 6.34
N ASP A 55 12.87 5.13 6.82
CA ASP A 55 12.72 4.39 8.08
C ASP A 55 11.65 3.27 7.93
N GLY A 56 11.26 2.96 6.68
CA GLY A 56 10.24 1.95 6.38
C GLY A 56 8.79 2.46 6.43
N VAL A 57 8.60 3.77 6.30
CA VAL A 57 7.31 4.46 6.32
C VAL A 57 7.05 5.06 4.94
N ASP A 58 5.94 4.68 4.32
CA ASP A 58 5.48 5.30 3.07
C ASP A 58 4.47 6.42 3.44
N VAL A 59 4.59 7.57 2.80
CA VAL A 59 3.84 8.81 3.11
C VAL A 59 3.16 9.40 1.88
#